data_AF-A0A524IHE2-F1
#
_entry.id   AF-A0A524IHE2-F1
#
_cell.length_a   1.000
_cell.length_b   1.000
_cell.length_c   1.000
_cell.angle_alpha   90.00
_cell.angle_beta   90.00
_cell.angle_gamma   90.00
#
_symmetry.space_group_name_H-M   'P 1'
#
loop_
_entity.id
_entity.type
_entity.pdbx_description
1 polymer ?
#
loop_
_entity_poly.entity_id
_entity_poly.type
_entity_poly.pdbx_seq_one_letter_code
_entity_poly.pdbx_strand_id
1 'polypeptide(L)'
;MILPRFPYFNIYSSVVMPPLGAVSVATNVQKTTNIEVEIIDENNYKGPLDHEAIQRERPAQYVGFYGGLTSVVPRLFEVAKLYKSMGAVTIAGGVHI
;
A
#
# COMPACT_ATOMS: atom_id res chain seq x y z
N MET A 1 -2.86 -2.82 -3.58
CA MET A 1 -1.87 -3.01 -2.51
C MET A 1 -1.13 -1.70 -2.29
N ILE A 2 -1.12 -1.19 -1.07
CA ILE A 2 -0.55 0.10 -0.70
C ILE A 2 0.73 -0.13 0.08
N LEU A 3 1.76 0.61 -0.29
CA LEU A 3 3.04 0.68 0.42
C LEU A 3 3.16 2.05 1.06
N PRO A 4 2.85 2.17 2.36
CA PRO A 4 2.82 3.44 3.05
C PRO A 4 4.19 4.13 3.01
N ARG A 5 4.17 5.46 2.88
CA ARG A 5 5.40 6.24 2.86
C ARG A 5 6.12 6.14 4.20
N PHE A 6 7.42 5.92 4.14
CA PHE A 6 8.29 6.00 5.30
C PHE A 6 8.42 7.47 5.76
N PRO A 7 8.16 7.77 7.05
CA PRO A 7 8.08 9.16 7.54
C PRO A 7 9.43 9.84 7.75
N TYR A 8 10.54 9.11 7.77
CA TYR A 8 11.87 9.66 8.09
C TYR A 8 12.86 9.53 6.93
N PHE A 9 14.07 10.09 7.06
CA PHE A 9 15.16 9.75 6.14
C PHE A 9 15.85 8.47 6.63
N ASN A 10 16.12 7.51 5.74
CA ASN A 10 16.96 6.35 6.02
C ASN A 10 18.04 6.22 4.94
N ILE A 11 19.04 5.35 5.17
CA ILE A 11 20.17 5.16 4.24
C ILE A 11 19.77 4.67 2.84
N TYR A 12 18.54 4.19 2.69
CA TYR A 12 17.95 3.74 1.42
C TYR A 12 17.01 4.78 0.79
N SER A 13 16.78 5.94 1.42
CA SER A 13 15.84 6.97 0.93
C SER A 13 16.23 7.58 -0.41
N SER A 14 17.48 7.46 -0.84
CA SER A 14 17.97 7.89 -2.15
C SER A 14 17.87 6.81 -3.23
N VAL A 15 17.54 5.57 -2.86
CA VAL A 15 17.50 4.42 -3.76
C VAL A 15 16.05 4.05 -4.05
N VAL A 16 15.67 4.13 -5.32
CA VAL A 16 14.37 3.61 -5.79
C VAL A 16 14.47 2.09 -5.81
N MET A 17 13.83 1.42 -4.86
CA MET A 17 13.75 -0.05 -4.84
C MET A 17 12.33 -0.51 -5.13
N PRO A 18 12.13 -1.44 -6.07
CA PRO A 18 10.82 -2.02 -6.29
C PRO A 18 10.42 -2.86 -5.07
N PRO A 19 9.16 -2.77 -4.61
CA PRO A 19 8.73 -3.52 -3.45
C PRO A 19 8.40 -4.97 -3.80
N LEU A 20 9.44 -5.80 -3.90
CA LEU A 20 9.35 -7.18 -4.36
C LEU A 20 8.27 -7.99 -3.63
N GLY A 21 8.18 -7.87 -2.29
CA GLY A 21 7.16 -8.58 -1.51
C GLY A 21 5.73 -8.23 -1.93
N ALA A 22 5.44 -6.95 -2.13
CA ALA A 22 4.12 -6.50 -2.57
C ALA A 22 3.83 -6.93 -4.01
N VAL A 23 4.81 -6.83 -4.91
CA VAL A 23 4.69 -7.27 -6.30
C VAL A 23 4.46 -8.78 -6.39
N SER A 24 5.15 -9.58 -5.56
CA SER A 24 4.96 -11.03 -5.50
C SER A 24 3.55 -11.40 -5.03
N VAL A 25 3.04 -10.75 -3.98
CA VAL A 25 1.65 -10.97 -3.52
C VAL A 25 0.65 -10.56 -4.60
N ALA A 26 0.80 -9.35 -5.15
CA ALA A 26 -0.09 -8.85 -6.20
C ALA A 26 -0.13 -9.77 -7.42
N THR A 27 1.03 -10.27 -7.85
CA THR A 27 1.15 -11.21 -8.98
C THR A 27 0.45 -12.54 -8.66
N ASN A 28 0.61 -13.07 -7.45
CA ASN A 28 -0.06 -14.31 -7.07
C ASN A 28 -1.58 -14.11 -7.01
N VAL A 29 -2.07 -13.02 -6.42
CA VAL A 29 -3.50 -12.70 -6.39
C VAL A 29 -4.05 -12.60 -7.82
N GLN A 30 -3.40 -11.85 -8.70
CA GLN A 30 -3.85 -11.69 -10.09
C GLN A 30 -3.84 -13.02 -10.88
N LYS A 31 -2.92 -13.95 -10.59
CA LYS A 31 -2.84 -15.25 -11.28
C LYS A 31 -3.80 -16.30 -10.73
N THR A 32 -4.03 -16.30 -9.42
CA THR A 32 -4.83 -17.32 -8.73
C THR A 32 -6.28 -16.90 -8.58
N THR A 33 -6.55 -15.60 -8.67
CA THR A 33 -7.87 -15.01 -8.62
C THR A 33 -8.10 -14.18 -9.87
N ASN A 34 -9.35 -14.00 -10.30
CA ASN A 34 -9.68 -13.11 -11.42
C ASN A 34 -9.87 -11.65 -10.96
N ILE A 35 -9.13 -11.23 -9.93
CA ILE A 35 -9.20 -9.89 -9.33
C ILE A 35 -8.15 -9.00 -9.98
N GLU A 36 -8.55 -7.82 -10.45
CA GLU A 36 -7.61 -6.78 -10.88
C GLU A 36 -6.86 -6.22 -9.67
N VAL A 37 -5.54 -6.17 -9.75
CA VAL A 37 -4.70 -5.70 -8.66
C VAL A 37 -3.92 -4.47 -9.11
N GLU A 38 -4.06 -3.38 -8.36
CA GLU A 38 -3.26 -2.16 -8.51
C GLU A 38 -2.29 -2.02 -7.34
N ILE A 39 -1.08 -1.51 -7.59
CA ILE A 39 -0.06 -1.25 -6.57
C ILE A 39 0.16 0.26 -6.47
N ILE A 40 -0.03 0.80 -5.26
CA ILE A 40 0.24 2.21 -4.93
C ILE A 40 1.49 2.24 -4.05
N ASP A 41 2.59 2.72 -4.63
CA ASP A 41 3.87 2.82 -3.95
C ASP A 41 4.15 4.26 -3.51
N GLU A 42 3.78 4.59 -2.27
CA GLU A 42 3.98 5.94 -1.74
C GLU A 42 5.46 6.28 -1.50
N ASN A 43 6.34 5.27 -1.40
CA ASN A 43 7.77 5.47 -1.18
C ASN A 43 8.46 5.95 -2.47
N ASN A 44 8.10 5.36 -3.60
CA ASN A 44 8.70 5.70 -4.89
C ASN A 44 7.93 6.83 -5.61
N TYR A 45 6.64 7.02 -5.33
CA TYR A 45 5.85 8.11 -5.90
C TYR A 45 6.13 9.44 -5.18
N LYS A 46 6.55 10.47 -5.93
CA LYS A 46 6.86 11.81 -5.40
C LYS A 46 5.79 12.87 -5.69
N GLY A 47 4.72 12.51 -6.40
CA GLY A 47 3.62 13.42 -6.69
C GLY A 47 2.64 13.58 -5.52
N PRO A 48 1.63 14.46 -5.67
CA PRO A 48 0.52 14.56 -4.74
C PRO A 48 -0.29 13.27 -4.78
N LEU A 49 -0.57 12.70 -3.60
CA LEU A 49 -1.32 11.45 -3.49
C LEU A 49 -2.58 11.69 -2.65
N ASP A 50 -3.73 11.46 -3.27
CA ASP A 50 -5.04 11.55 -2.63
C ASP A 50 -5.75 10.21 -2.72
N HIS A 51 -5.66 9.44 -1.64
CA HIS A 51 -6.29 8.12 -1.55
C HIS A 51 -7.82 8.16 -1.63
N GLU A 52 -8.44 9.26 -1.19
CA GLU A 52 -9.89 9.40 -1.21
C GLU A 52 -10.37 9.60 -2.65
N ALA A 53 -9.70 10.47 -3.42
CA ALA A 53 -9.95 10.63 -4.85
C ALA A 53 -9.72 9.32 -5.61
N ILE A 54 -8.57 8.65 -5.37
CA ILE A 54 -8.25 7.36 -6.01
C ILE A 54 -9.34 6.32 -5.75
N GLN A 55 -9.77 6.15 -4.49
CA GLN A 55 -10.79 5.17 -4.15
C GLN A 55 -12.18 5.53 -4.71
N ARG A 56 -12.49 6.81 -4.92
CA ARG A 56 -13.73 7.24 -5.59
C ARG A 56 -13.70 6.94 -7.08
N GLU A 57 -12.57 7.19 -7.75
CA GLU A 57 -12.41 7.00 -9.20
C GLU A 57 -12.28 5.52 -9.57
N ARG A 58 -11.51 4.75 -8.79
CA ARG A 58 -11.30 3.31 -8.98
C ARG A 58 -11.53 2.56 -7.66
N PRO A 59 -12.79 2.24 -7.31
CA PRO A 59 -13.11 1.60 -6.04
C PRO A 59 -12.49 0.22 -5.88
N ALA A 60 -11.60 0.07 -4.91
CA ALA A 60 -11.09 -1.23 -4.49
C ALA A 60 -11.99 -1.85 -3.41
N GLN A 61 -12.42 -3.09 -3.60
CA GLN A 61 -13.12 -3.86 -2.57
C GLN A 61 -12.18 -4.33 -1.45
N TYR A 62 -10.94 -4.65 -1.81
CA TYR A 62 -9.91 -5.15 -0.90
C TYR A 62 -8.67 -4.27 -0.99
N VAL A 63 -8.15 -3.87 0.17
CA VAL A 63 -6.94 -3.05 0.24
C VAL A 63 -5.94 -3.72 1.16
N GLY A 64 -4.89 -4.28 0.54
CA GLY A 64 -3.73 -4.83 1.22
C GLY A 64 -2.71 -3.72 1.54
N PHE A 65 -2.15 -3.74 2.74
CA PHE A 65 -1.11 -2.83 3.20
C PHE A 65 0.19 -3.58 3.52
N TYR A 66 1.32 -3.08 3.02
CA TYR A 66 2.64 -3.67 3.30
C TYR A 66 3.37 -2.89 4.40
N GLY A 67 3.39 -3.45 5.62
CA GLY A 67 4.13 -2.90 6.76
C GLY A 67 5.53 -3.48 6.87
N GLY A 68 6.42 -3.08 5.96
CA GLY A 68 7.80 -3.56 5.91
C GLY A 68 8.73 -3.01 7.00
N LEU A 69 8.29 -2.02 7.78
CA LEU A 69 9.03 -1.35 8.85
C LEU A 69 8.08 -0.90 9.96
N THR A 70 8.46 -1.00 11.24
CA THR A 70 7.60 -0.51 12.35
C THR A 70 7.25 0.98 12.22
N SER A 71 8.14 1.79 11.69
CA SER A 71 7.92 3.24 11.51
C SER A 71 6.86 3.59 10.46
N VAL A 72 6.49 2.67 9.55
CA VAL A 72 5.40 2.92 8.58
C VAL A 72 4.02 2.65 9.17
N VAL A 73 3.94 1.99 10.33
CA VAL A 73 2.67 1.56 10.94
C VAL A 73 1.70 2.73 11.20
N PRO A 74 2.13 3.91 11.70
CA PRO A 74 1.21 5.04 11.88
C PRO A 74 0.56 5.50 10.56
N ARG A 75 1.35 5.65 9.49
CA ARG A 75 0.85 6.01 8.16
C ARG A 75 -0.04 4.91 7.57
N LEU A 76 0.36 3.66 7.74
CA LEU A 76 -0.46 2.50 7.35
C LEU A 76 -1.84 2.55 8.00
N PHE A 77 -1.89 2.76 9.31
CA PHE A 77 -3.13 2.79 10.07
C PHE A 77 -4.03 3.95 9.66
N GLU A 78 -3.46 5.13 9.41
CA GLU A 78 -4.18 6.30 8.89
C GLU A 78 -4.88 5.98 7.56
N VAL A 79 -4.13 5.45 6.59
CA VAL A 79 -4.67 5.12 5.27
C VAL A 79 -5.65 3.95 5.35
N ALA A 80 -5.37 2.92 6.15
CA ALA A 80 -6.29 1.81 6.38
C ALA A 80 -7.64 2.28 6.96
N LYS A 81 -7.62 3.22 7.92
CA LYS A 81 -8.84 3.79 8.47
C LYS A 81 -9.66 4.52 7.41
N LEU A 82 -9.01 5.28 6.52
CA LEU A 82 -9.67 5.95 5.40
C LEU A 82 -10.37 4.94 4.48
N TYR A 83 -9.65 3.96 3.92
CA TYR A 83 -10.26 2.96 3.02
C TYR A 83 -11.35 2.13 3.71
N LYS A 84 -11.18 1.80 4.99
CA LYS A 84 -12.21 1.12 5.78
C LYS A 84 -13.47 1.97 5.93
N SER A 85 -13.34 3.28 6.18
CA SER A 85 -14.47 4.20 6.25
C SER A 85 -15.21 4.35 4.91
N MET A 86 -14.51 4.10 3.81
CA MET A 86 -15.07 4.07 2.44
C MET A 86 -15.59 2.67 2.04
N GLY A 87 -15.69 1.74 2.98
CA GLY A 87 -16.31 0.42 2.78
C GLY A 87 -15.39 -0.69 2.29
N ALA A 88 -14.09 -0.44 2.13
CA ALA A 88 -13.14 -1.46 1.70
C ALA A 88 -12.75 -2.41 2.85
N VAL A 89 -12.55 -3.69 2.52
CA VAL A 89 -11.92 -4.66 3.42
C VAL A 89 -10.43 -4.39 3.46
N THR A 90 -9.89 -4.13 4.66
CA THR A 90 -8.47 -3.80 4.85
C THR A 90 -7.71 -4.99 5.43
N ILE A 91 -6.57 -5.31 4.82
CA ILE A 91 -5.69 -6.42 5.22
C ILE A 91 -4.29 -5.83 5.34
N ALA A 92 -3.57 -6.11 6.42
CA ALA A 92 -2.19 -5.68 6.59
C ALA A 92 -1.28 -6.89 6.78
N GLY A 93 -0.04 -6.79 6.28
CA GLY A 93 0.98 -7.80 6.46
C GLY A 93 2.37 -7.24 6.17
N GLY A 94 3.40 -8.02 6.48
CA GLY A 94 4.79 -7.59 6.41
C GLY A 94 5.52 -8.02 7.67
N VAL A 95 6.84 -7.82 7.72
CA VAL A 95 7.67 -8.32 8.83
C VAL A 95 7.41 -7.60 10.17
N HIS A 96 6.73 -6.44 10.16
CA HIS A 96 6.44 -5.65 11.36
C HIS A 96 4.93 -5.45 11.64
N ILE A 97 4.06 -6.23 10.99
CA ILE A 97 2.60 -6.23 11.21
C ILE A 97 2.21 -7.54 11.89
#